data_AF-A0AAW0RE40-F1
#
_entry.id   AF-A0AAW0RE40-F1
#
_cell.length_a   1.000
_cell.length_b   1.000
_cell.length_c   1.000
_cell.angle_alpha   90.00
_cell.angle_beta   90.00
_cell.angle_gamma   90.00
#
_symmetry.space_group_name_H-M   'P 1'
#
loop_
_entity.id
_entity.type
_entity.pdbx_description
1 polymer ?
#
loop_
_entity_poly.entity_id
_entity_poly.type
_entity_poly.pdbx_seq_one_letter_code
_entity_poly.pdbx_strand_id
1 'polypeptide(L)'
;MLRSVVSAVAFSAVLATGCVIPAIAPSKNIPGGFAIQLQSPDFPAADGHFMNTWLWGGGDFHLFVSPAGNATDTFTLVDGVITLPLDPIRRAVINGEYEPKDNTTKMFMTERGDPRGVFDVVYGCNPKDDSLQLELVTPEQGTSGVKGDMGVRPFNGDLDFRWQPIGTTVSDADRPWHKVTLVVRPTTPA
;
A
#
# COMPACT_ATOMS: atom_id res chain seq x y z
N MET A 1 28.87 -54.95 -12.56
CA MET A 1 27.42 -55.19 -12.41
C MET A 1 26.78 -53.89 -11.94
N LEU A 2 26.17 -53.13 -12.85
CA LEU A 2 25.44 -51.90 -12.55
C LEU A 2 23.99 -52.27 -12.18
N ARG A 3 23.47 -51.73 -11.07
CA ARG A 3 22.03 -51.72 -10.78
C ARG A 3 21.62 -50.28 -10.49
N SER A 4 21.12 -49.60 -11.52
CA SER A 4 20.41 -48.33 -11.38
C SER A 4 19.05 -48.57 -10.74
N VAL A 5 18.77 -47.89 -9.65
CA VAL A 5 17.42 -47.77 -9.09
C VAL A 5 16.86 -46.43 -9.56
N VAL A 6 15.90 -46.48 -10.47
CA VAL A 6 15.13 -45.31 -10.88
C VAL A 6 14.10 -45.02 -9.79
N SER A 7 14.27 -43.94 -9.03
CA SER A 7 13.22 -43.42 -8.13
C SER A 7 12.34 -42.47 -8.92
N ALA A 8 11.04 -42.79 -9.01
CA ALA A 8 10.04 -41.93 -9.62
C ALA A 8 9.76 -40.73 -8.70
N VAL A 9 10.01 -39.51 -9.19
CA VAL A 9 9.61 -38.27 -8.52
C VAL A 9 8.19 -37.94 -8.97
N ALA A 10 7.23 -38.03 -8.04
CA ALA A 10 5.88 -37.51 -8.28
C ALA A 10 5.92 -35.98 -8.18
N PHE A 11 5.79 -35.29 -9.32
CA PHE A 11 5.51 -33.86 -9.35
C PHE A 11 4.03 -33.65 -9.04
N SER A 12 3.70 -33.17 -7.85
CA SER A 12 2.39 -32.57 -7.58
C SER A 12 2.32 -31.24 -8.34
N ALA A 13 1.47 -31.18 -9.38
CA ALA A 13 1.12 -29.91 -10.01
C ALA A 13 0.24 -29.12 -9.02
N VAL A 14 0.77 -28.03 -8.48
CA VAL A 14 -0.03 -27.01 -7.79
C VAL A 14 -0.90 -26.35 -8.87
N LEU A 15 -2.21 -26.58 -8.83
CA LEU A 15 -3.15 -25.75 -9.58
C LEU A 15 -3.06 -24.35 -8.97
N ALA A 16 -2.51 -23.40 -9.72
CA ALA A 16 -2.67 -21.98 -9.37
C ALA A 16 -4.15 -21.64 -9.55
N THR A 17 -4.93 -21.74 -8.48
CA THR A 17 -6.24 -21.09 -8.43
C THR A 17 -5.97 -19.61 -8.23
N GLY A 18 -5.91 -18.87 -9.32
CA GLY A 18 -5.97 -17.41 -9.28
C GLY A 18 -7.40 -16.94 -9.55
N CYS A 19 -7.74 -15.76 -9.07
CA CYS A 19 -8.93 -15.04 -9.51
C CYS A 19 -8.85 -14.73 -11.02
N VAL A 20 -10.00 -14.57 -11.67
CA VAL A 20 -10.05 -14.11 -13.06
C VAL A 20 -9.84 -12.61 -13.10
N ILE A 21 -8.69 -12.17 -13.62
CA ILE A 21 -8.35 -10.76 -13.79
C ILE A 21 -9.04 -10.21 -15.06
N PRO A 22 -9.85 -9.14 -14.96
CA PRO A 22 -10.42 -8.46 -16.13
C PRO A 22 -9.33 -7.90 -17.06
N ALA A 23 -9.55 -7.95 -18.37
CA ALA A 23 -8.63 -7.39 -19.36
C ALA A 23 -8.65 -5.86 -19.43
N ILE A 24 -9.71 -5.24 -18.92
CA ILE A 24 -9.86 -3.77 -18.87
C ILE A 24 -9.13 -3.27 -17.62
N ALA A 25 -8.24 -2.29 -17.78
CA ALA A 25 -7.56 -1.68 -16.64
C ALA A 25 -8.58 -0.96 -15.72
N PRO A 26 -8.43 -1.05 -14.39
CA PRO A 26 -9.31 -0.35 -13.47
C PRO A 26 -9.12 1.17 -13.55
N SER A 27 -10.15 1.91 -13.18
CA SER A 27 -10.14 3.38 -13.17
C SER A 27 -9.16 3.91 -12.10
N LYS A 28 -8.45 4.98 -12.44
CA LYS A 28 -7.68 5.79 -11.46
C LYS A 28 -8.56 6.79 -10.68
N ASN A 29 -9.87 6.74 -10.91
CA ASN A 29 -10.87 7.54 -10.22
C ASN A 29 -11.87 6.62 -9.51
N ILE A 30 -11.97 6.74 -8.18
CA ILE A 30 -12.90 6.00 -7.31
C ILE A 30 -13.65 7.05 -6.49
N PRO A 31 -14.85 7.47 -6.93
CA PRO A 31 -15.60 8.55 -6.29
C PRO A 31 -16.36 8.11 -5.03
N GLY A 32 -16.63 6.81 -4.88
CA GLY A 32 -17.22 6.25 -3.66
C GLY A 32 -16.19 6.17 -2.54
N GLY A 33 -16.64 6.38 -1.29
CA GLY A 33 -15.79 6.23 -0.12
C GLY A 33 -15.21 4.81 -0.01
N PHE A 34 -13.93 4.70 0.33
CA PHE A 34 -13.31 3.42 0.67
C PHE A 34 -12.38 3.54 1.88
N ALA A 35 -12.20 2.40 2.55
CA ALA A 35 -11.07 2.17 3.44
C ALA A 35 -9.92 1.51 2.66
N ILE A 36 -8.70 1.62 3.17
CA ILE A 36 -7.54 0.90 2.62
C ILE A 36 -7.13 -0.17 3.63
N GLN A 37 -7.25 -1.43 3.24
CA GLN A 37 -6.74 -2.56 4.01
C GLN A 37 -5.31 -2.87 3.56
N LEU A 38 -4.44 -3.22 4.51
CA LEU A 38 -3.08 -3.65 4.24
C LEU A 38 -3.04 -5.17 4.11
N GLN A 39 -2.32 -5.66 3.10
CA GLN A 39 -1.96 -7.07 2.98
C GLN A 39 -0.45 -7.19 2.99
N SER A 40 0.06 -7.99 3.93
CA SER A 40 1.47 -8.28 4.12
C SER A 40 1.63 -9.56 4.92
N PRO A 41 1.45 -10.76 4.32
CA PRO A 41 1.43 -12.03 5.05
C PRO A 41 2.65 -12.27 5.94
N ASP A 42 3.83 -11.76 5.55
CA ASP A 42 5.08 -11.89 6.30
C ASP A 42 5.24 -10.87 7.44
N PHE A 43 4.29 -9.95 7.60
CA PHE A 43 4.30 -8.92 8.64
C PHE A 43 2.92 -8.78 9.32
N PRO A 44 2.60 -9.66 10.29
CA PRO A 44 1.29 -9.70 10.94
C PRO A 44 0.88 -8.42 11.66
N ALA A 45 1.84 -7.57 12.05
CA ALA A 45 1.54 -6.27 12.68
C ALA A 45 0.86 -5.28 11.72
N ALA A 46 0.89 -5.54 10.41
CA ALA A 46 0.18 -4.77 9.39
C ALA A 46 -0.86 -5.61 8.61
N ASP A 47 -0.67 -6.93 8.49
CA ASP A 47 -1.57 -7.77 7.69
C ASP A 47 -3.02 -7.73 8.18
N GLY A 48 -3.95 -7.37 7.29
CA GLY A 48 -5.38 -7.27 7.60
C GLY A 48 -5.79 -6.00 8.35
N HIS A 49 -4.83 -5.18 8.78
CA HIS A 49 -5.07 -3.86 9.39
C HIS A 49 -5.47 -2.81 8.34
N PHE A 50 -5.83 -1.61 8.78
CA PHE A 50 -6.30 -0.53 7.91
C PHE A 50 -5.42 0.72 8.01
N MET A 51 -5.40 1.49 6.93
CA MET A 51 -4.84 2.84 6.93
C MET A 51 -5.78 3.78 7.67
N ASN A 52 -5.34 4.23 8.83
CA ASN A 52 -5.98 5.24 9.64
C ASN A 52 -5.32 6.61 9.41
N THR A 53 -6.03 7.66 9.83
CA THR A 53 -5.54 9.04 9.73
C THR A 53 -5.52 9.68 11.11
N TRP A 54 -4.50 10.47 11.39
CA TRP A 54 -4.42 11.23 12.64
C TRP A 54 -4.00 12.65 12.33
N LEU A 55 -4.82 13.63 12.74
CA LEU A 55 -4.44 15.03 12.71
C LEU A 55 -3.25 15.25 13.66
N TRP A 56 -2.07 15.39 13.09
CA TRP A 56 -0.83 15.52 13.86
C TRP A 56 0.14 16.44 13.13
N GLY A 57 0.42 17.60 13.75
CA GLY A 57 1.39 18.57 13.23
C GLY A 57 0.77 19.46 12.15
N GLY A 58 0.72 20.77 12.40
CA GLY A 58 0.48 21.79 11.37
C GLY A 58 -0.84 21.71 10.58
N GLY A 59 -1.82 20.90 11.00
CA GLY A 59 -3.08 20.70 10.27
C GLY A 59 -3.06 19.57 9.23
N ASP A 60 -2.00 18.77 9.22
CA ASP A 60 -1.82 17.62 8.33
C ASP A 60 -2.36 16.32 8.95
N PHE A 61 -2.83 15.42 8.10
CA PHE A 61 -3.25 14.09 8.49
C PHE A 61 -2.12 13.10 8.24
N HIS A 62 -1.50 12.64 9.32
CA HIS A 62 -0.52 11.57 9.27
C HIS A 62 -1.23 10.23 9.05
N LEU A 63 -0.56 9.34 8.32
CA LEU A 63 -1.07 8.01 8.02
C LEU A 63 -0.46 7.01 8.99
N PHE A 64 -1.31 6.19 9.62
CA PHE A 64 -0.91 5.17 10.58
C PHE A 64 -1.65 3.86 10.34
N VAL A 65 -1.01 2.74 10.68
CA VAL A 65 -1.68 1.43 10.68
C VAL A 65 -2.60 1.35 11.89
N SER A 66 -3.83 0.87 11.71
CA SER A 66 -4.76 0.64 12.82
C SER A 66 -4.15 -0.31 13.86
N PRO A 67 -4.45 -0.17 15.17
CA PRO A 67 -5.46 0.71 15.75
C PRO A 67 -5.02 2.17 15.95
N ALA A 68 -3.79 2.54 15.61
CA ALA A 68 -3.33 3.91 15.76
C ALA A 68 -4.09 4.87 14.82
N GLY A 69 -4.36 6.09 15.27
CA GLY A 69 -5.14 7.08 14.53
C GLY A 69 -6.63 6.75 14.43
N ASN A 70 -7.36 7.61 13.72
CA ASN A 70 -8.79 7.51 13.50
C ASN A 70 -9.08 6.66 12.26
N ALA A 71 -9.97 5.67 12.41
CA ALA A 71 -10.48 4.89 11.31
C ALA A 71 -11.21 5.79 10.30
N THR A 72 -11.06 5.47 9.02
CA THR A 72 -11.79 6.15 7.96
C THR A 72 -12.05 5.19 6.80
N ASP A 73 -13.20 5.40 6.19
CA ASP A 73 -13.68 4.71 5.01
C ASP A 73 -14.16 5.73 3.95
N THR A 74 -13.76 7.00 4.13
CA THR A 74 -14.16 8.15 3.33
C THR A 74 -13.11 8.54 2.28
N PHE A 75 -12.05 7.74 2.12
CA PHE A 75 -11.08 8.01 1.06
C PHE A 75 -11.77 7.92 -0.29
N THR A 76 -11.35 8.80 -1.19
CA THR A 76 -11.65 8.75 -2.61
C THR A 76 -10.35 8.69 -3.37
N LEU A 77 -10.40 8.28 -4.65
CA LEU A 77 -9.26 8.30 -5.54
C LEU A 77 -9.55 9.29 -6.67
N VAL A 78 -8.69 10.29 -6.82
CA VAL A 78 -8.81 11.31 -7.88
C VAL A 78 -7.51 11.31 -8.67
N ASP A 79 -7.57 10.88 -9.92
CA ASP A 79 -6.42 10.73 -10.82
C ASP A 79 -5.24 9.97 -10.19
N GLY A 80 -5.56 8.89 -9.46
CA GLY A 80 -4.60 8.06 -8.77
C GLY A 80 -4.15 8.61 -7.41
N VAL A 81 -4.65 9.75 -6.96
CA VAL A 81 -4.28 10.36 -5.67
C VAL A 81 -5.32 10.05 -4.60
N ILE A 82 -4.90 9.40 -3.53
CA ILE A 82 -5.75 9.17 -2.34
C ILE A 82 -6.14 10.54 -1.76
N THR A 83 -7.44 10.75 -1.63
CA THR A 83 -8.03 12.05 -1.30
C THR A 83 -9.05 11.89 -0.18
N LEU A 84 -8.93 12.71 0.86
CA LEU A 84 -9.99 12.92 1.84
C LEU A 84 -10.83 14.12 1.38
N PRO A 85 -12.15 13.94 1.18
CA PRO A 85 -13.05 14.98 0.70
C PRO A 85 -13.46 15.96 1.82
N LEU A 86 -12.47 16.49 2.53
CA LEU A 86 -12.64 17.54 3.54
C LEU A 86 -12.68 18.93 2.89
N ASP A 87 -13.04 19.94 3.68
CA ASP A 87 -12.90 21.34 3.30
C ASP A 87 -11.85 22.04 4.19
N PRO A 88 -10.65 22.38 3.65
CA PRO A 88 -10.21 22.12 2.28
C PRO A 88 -9.80 20.65 2.06
N ILE A 89 -9.75 20.22 0.80
CA ILE A 89 -9.44 18.84 0.42
C ILE A 89 -8.04 18.45 0.90
N ARG A 90 -7.89 17.26 1.48
CA ARG A 90 -6.57 16.70 1.81
C ARG A 90 -6.18 15.63 0.81
N ARG A 91 -4.97 15.68 0.28
CA ARG A 91 -4.46 14.70 -0.68
C ARG A 91 -3.18 14.06 -0.14
N ALA A 92 -3.02 12.76 -0.38
CA ALA A 92 -1.81 12.04 -0.02
C ALA A 92 -0.60 12.56 -0.81
N VAL A 93 0.51 12.77 -0.10
CA VAL A 93 1.75 13.35 -0.63
C VAL A 93 2.95 12.52 -0.22
N ILE A 94 3.99 12.54 -1.06
CA ILE A 94 5.31 11.95 -0.81
C ILE A 94 6.30 13.10 -0.64
N ASN A 95 6.27 13.73 0.53
CA ASN A 95 7.12 14.89 0.82
C ASN A 95 7.30 15.14 2.33
N GLY A 96 7.09 14.12 3.15
CA GLY A 96 7.30 14.26 4.58
C GLY A 96 8.79 14.14 4.91
N GLU A 97 9.09 13.71 6.13
CA GLU A 97 10.45 13.40 6.55
C GLU A 97 11.11 12.35 5.64
N TYR A 98 12.20 12.72 4.98
CA TYR A 98 13.10 11.80 4.29
C TYR A 98 14.08 11.18 5.29
N GLU A 99 14.23 9.86 5.24
CA GLU A 99 15.20 9.12 6.04
C GLU A 99 16.30 8.52 5.14
N PRO A 100 17.54 9.00 5.25
CA PRO A 100 18.65 8.47 4.45
C PRO A 100 19.02 7.01 4.75
N LYS A 101 18.82 6.53 6.00
CA LYS A 101 19.25 5.17 6.39
C LYS A 101 18.51 4.04 5.66
N ASP A 102 17.23 4.24 5.40
CA ASP A 102 16.37 3.30 4.67
C ASP A 102 15.86 3.86 3.33
N ASN A 103 16.33 5.06 2.96
CA ASN A 103 15.92 5.78 1.76
C ASN A 103 14.39 5.90 1.61
N THR A 104 13.68 6.07 2.73
CA THR A 104 12.23 6.23 2.72
C THR A 104 11.81 7.69 2.86
N THR A 105 10.66 8.04 2.29
CA THR A 105 10.01 9.35 2.50
C THR A 105 8.67 9.15 3.17
N LYS A 106 8.38 9.92 4.23
CA LYS A 106 7.08 9.88 4.90
C LYS A 106 5.95 10.30 3.99
N MET A 107 4.87 9.53 4.03
CA MET A 107 3.59 9.92 3.44
C MET A 107 2.65 10.48 4.50
N PHE A 108 1.92 11.51 4.10
CA PHE A 108 0.87 12.16 4.89
C PHE A 108 -0.14 12.79 3.94
N MET A 109 -1.21 13.37 4.47
CA MET A 109 -2.22 14.08 3.67
C MET A 109 -2.31 15.53 4.07
N THR A 110 -2.36 16.41 3.07
CA THR A 110 -2.37 17.85 3.27
C THR A 110 -3.18 18.57 2.19
N GLU A 111 -3.64 19.77 2.52
CA GLU A 111 -4.26 20.72 1.59
C GLU A 111 -3.22 21.42 0.70
N ARG A 112 -1.96 21.42 1.13
CA ARG A 112 -0.86 22.09 0.42
C ARG A 112 -0.57 21.44 -0.93
N GLY A 113 0.15 22.16 -1.78
CA GLY A 113 0.59 21.74 -3.11
C GLY A 113 1.81 20.80 -3.13
N ASP A 114 2.05 20.05 -2.04
CA ASP A 114 3.20 19.14 -1.93
C ASP A 114 3.14 18.03 -3.00
N PRO A 115 4.29 17.45 -3.42
CA PRO A 115 4.36 16.36 -4.39
C PRO A 115 3.39 15.23 -4.07
N ARG A 116 2.41 14.98 -4.96
CA ARG A 116 1.37 13.95 -4.75
C ARG A 116 1.97 12.55 -4.83
N GLY A 117 1.42 11.63 -4.04
CA GLY A 117 1.60 10.20 -4.30
C GLY A 117 0.56 9.75 -5.31
N VAL A 118 1.00 9.49 -6.54
CA VAL A 118 0.12 9.10 -7.66
C VAL A 118 0.20 7.59 -7.85
N PHE A 119 -0.86 6.89 -7.49
CA PHE A 119 -0.93 5.43 -7.54
C PHE A 119 -1.38 4.94 -8.92
N ASP A 120 -0.81 3.81 -9.35
CA ASP A 120 -1.43 2.95 -10.33
C ASP A 120 -2.51 2.11 -9.62
N VAL A 121 -3.59 1.79 -10.34
CA VAL A 121 -4.64 0.90 -9.84
C VAL A 121 -4.59 -0.37 -10.66
N VAL A 122 -4.58 -1.51 -9.99
CA VAL A 122 -4.57 -2.83 -10.65
C VAL A 122 -5.59 -3.76 -10.00
N TYR A 123 -6.00 -4.77 -10.77
CA TYR A 123 -6.67 -5.93 -10.19
C TYR A 123 -5.63 -6.88 -9.64
N GLY A 124 -5.89 -7.43 -8.46
CA GLY A 124 -5.12 -8.50 -7.85
C GLY A 124 -6.03 -9.59 -7.30
N CYS A 125 -5.43 -10.72 -6.94
CA CYS A 125 -6.14 -11.80 -6.27
C CYS A 125 -5.76 -11.79 -4.80
N ASN A 126 -6.76 -11.81 -3.92
CA ASN A 126 -6.53 -11.95 -2.50
C ASN A 126 -5.79 -13.29 -2.24
N PRO A 127 -4.60 -13.26 -1.61
CA PRO A 127 -3.77 -14.46 -1.45
C PRO A 127 -4.35 -15.51 -0.49
N LYS A 128 -5.47 -15.20 0.20
CA LYS A 128 -6.09 -16.10 1.18
C LYS A 128 -7.31 -16.84 0.64
N ASP A 129 -8.07 -16.21 -0.26
CA ASP A 129 -9.37 -16.73 -0.71
C ASP A 129 -9.59 -16.60 -2.22
N ASP A 130 -8.57 -16.17 -2.96
CA ASP A 130 -8.59 -15.97 -4.42
C ASP A 130 -9.72 -15.06 -4.90
N SER A 131 -10.26 -14.19 -4.03
CA SER A 131 -11.22 -13.17 -4.45
C SER A 131 -10.54 -12.06 -5.24
N LEU A 132 -11.21 -11.56 -6.28
CA LEU A 132 -10.74 -10.40 -7.05
C LEU A 132 -10.78 -9.14 -6.18
N GLN A 133 -9.71 -8.34 -6.20
CA GLN A 133 -9.60 -7.10 -5.44
C GLN A 133 -8.94 -5.98 -6.27
N LEU A 134 -9.15 -4.73 -5.84
CA LEU A 134 -8.46 -3.57 -6.36
C LEU A 134 -7.29 -3.20 -5.45
N GLU A 135 -6.12 -3.00 -6.04
CA GLU A 135 -4.88 -2.67 -5.34
C GLU A 135 -4.34 -1.33 -5.82
N LEU A 136 -3.86 -0.52 -4.89
CA LEU A 136 -3.11 0.70 -5.17
C LEU A 136 -1.62 0.35 -5.12
N VAL A 137 -0.94 0.48 -6.26
CA VAL A 137 0.42 0.00 -6.43
C VAL A 137 1.34 1.07 -7.01
N THR A 138 2.64 0.86 -6.80
CA THR A 138 3.74 1.62 -7.41
C THR A 138 3.52 3.14 -7.43
N PRO A 139 3.23 3.79 -6.29
CA PRO A 139 3.06 5.23 -6.27
C PRO A 139 4.28 5.95 -6.84
N GLU A 140 3.99 6.88 -7.72
CA GLU A 140 4.92 7.83 -8.29
C GLU A 140 4.93 9.10 -7.44
N GLN A 141 6.12 9.61 -7.12
CA GLN A 141 6.26 10.95 -6.57
C GLN A 141 6.05 11.98 -7.67
N GLY A 142 4.91 12.68 -7.64
CA GLY A 142 4.41 13.47 -8.77
C GLY A 142 5.30 14.63 -9.26
N THR A 143 6.35 15.02 -8.54
CA THR A 143 7.31 16.03 -9.01
C THR A 143 8.51 15.41 -9.72
N SER A 144 8.98 14.24 -9.28
CA SER A 144 10.19 13.61 -9.82
C SER A 144 9.89 12.53 -10.86
N GLY A 145 8.67 11.99 -10.87
CA GLY A 145 8.30 10.84 -11.70
C GLY A 145 8.89 9.51 -11.21
N VAL A 146 9.54 9.51 -10.05
CA VAL A 146 10.17 8.30 -9.49
C VAL A 146 9.09 7.41 -8.91
N LYS A 147 9.07 6.14 -9.34
CA LYS A 147 8.20 5.11 -8.79
C LYS A 147 8.82 4.45 -7.56
N GLY A 148 7.97 4.12 -6.60
CA GLY A 148 8.37 3.43 -5.39
C GLY A 148 7.32 2.45 -4.91
N ASP A 149 7.65 1.74 -3.85
CA ASP A 149 6.73 0.86 -3.14
C ASP A 149 6.21 1.52 -1.88
N MET A 150 5.02 1.10 -1.46
CA MET A 150 4.47 1.44 -0.16
C MET A 150 4.89 0.43 0.88
N GLY A 151 5.18 0.96 2.06
CA GLY A 151 5.42 0.16 3.24
C GLY A 151 5.14 0.95 4.50
N VAL A 152 5.41 0.28 5.61
CA VAL A 152 5.25 0.82 6.95
C VAL A 152 6.52 0.62 7.75
N ARG A 153 6.78 1.50 8.71
CA ARG A 153 7.91 1.34 9.64
C ARG A 153 7.56 1.84 11.05
N PRO A 154 8.31 1.43 12.08
CA PRO A 154 8.11 1.94 13.43
C PRO A 154 8.28 3.46 13.53
N PHE A 155 7.31 4.13 14.16
CA PHE A 155 7.35 5.54 14.48
C PHE A 155 6.55 5.81 15.76
N ASN A 156 7.25 6.29 16.80
CA ASN A 156 6.64 6.69 18.08
C ASN A 156 5.73 5.62 18.73
N GLY A 157 6.12 4.35 18.65
CA GLY A 157 5.35 3.22 19.23
C GLY A 157 4.31 2.61 18.29
N ASP A 158 4.05 3.23 17.15
CA ASP A 158 3.10 2.77 16.12
C ASP A 158 3.82 2.50 14.78
N LEU A 159 3.05 2.23 13.73
CA LEU A 159 3.55 2.07 12.36
C LEU A 159 3.07 3.23 11.46
N ASP A 160 4.01 4.00 10.91
CA ASP A 160 3.72 5.07 9.94
C ASP A 160 3.95 4.63 8.49
N PHE A 161 3.24 5.25 7.54
CA PHE A 161 3.39 4.93 6.12
C PHE A 161 4.58 5.65 5.50
N ARG A 162 5.33 4.89 4.72
CA ARG A 162 6.55 5.31 4.05
C ARG A 162 6.55 4.85 2.61
N TRP A 163 7.00 5.74 1.74
CA TRP A 163 7.32 5.46 0.36
C TRP A 163 8.81 5.17 0.22
N GLN A 164 9.19 4.14 -0.53
CA GLN A 164 10.59 3.80 -0.82
C GLN A 164 10.79 3.68 -2.34
N PRO A 165 11.78 4.35 -2.95
CA PRO A 165 12.05 4.19 -4.38
C PRO A 165 12.34 2.73 -4.75
N ILE A 166 11.83 2.28 -5.90
CA ILE A 166 12.13 0.95 -6.44
C ILE A 166 13.65 0.83 -6.65
N GLY A 167 14.22 -0.31 -6.27
CA GLY A 167 15.65 -0.57 -6.38
C GLY A 167 16.48 -0.08 -5.17
N THR A 168 15.82 0.43 -4.12
CA THR A 168 16.49 0.70 -2.85
C THR A 168 17.07 -0.58 -2.26
N THR A 169 18.34 -0.52 -1.83
CA THR A 169 19.06 -1.64 -1.21
C THR A 169 19.50 -1.38 0.23
N VAL A 170 19.35 -0.14 0.71
CA VAL A 170 19.66 0.24 2.10
C VAL A 170 18.49 -0.07 3.02
N SER A 171 18.78 -0.36 4.29
CA SER A 171 17.78 -0.63 5.32
C SER A 171 18.22 -0.11 6.69
N ASP A 172 17.28 0.44 7.45
CA ASP A 172 17.47 0.84 8.85
C ASP A 172 17.04 -0.31 9.75
N ALA A 173 18.02 -0.99 10.38
CA ALA A 173 17.74 -2.12 11.27
C ALA A 173 16.97 -1.71 12.53
N ASP A 174 17.06 -0.45 12.95
CA ASP A 174 16.38 0.07 14.14
C ASP A 174 14.89 0.37 13.85
N ARG A 175 14.57 0.65 12.58
CA ARG A 175 13.21 0.95 12.10
C ARG A 175 12.97 0.24 10.76
N PRO A 176 12.84 -1.10 10.78
CA PRO A 176 12.71 -1.86 9.55
C PRO A 176 11.47 -1.41 8.77
N TRP A 177 11.68 -1.18 7.48
CA TRP A 177 10.61 -0.92 6.54
C TRP A 177 10.04 -2.24 6.02
N HIS A 178 8.72 -2.36 6.06
CA HIS A 178 8.00 -3.54 5.58
C HIS A 178 7.08 -3.14 4.44
N LYS A 179 7.28 -3.74 3.26
CA LYS A 179 6.40 -3.55 2.11
C LYS A 179 4.99 -4.02 2.44
N VAL A 180 3.99 -3.26 2.00
CA VAL A 180 2.58 -3.64 2.13
C VAL A 180 1.85 -3.44 0.81
N THR A 181 0.90 -4.31 0.51
CA THR A 181 -0.08 -4.08 -0.56
C THR A 181 -1.25 -3.28 0.01
N LEU A 182 -1.62 -2.20 -0.68
CA LEU A 182 -2.76 -1.37 -0.30
C LEU A 182 -3.99 -1.81 -1.08
N VAL A 183 -4.98 -2.34 -0.39
CA VAL A 183 -6.19 -2.88 -1.02
C VAL A 183 -7.39 -2.00 -0.74
N VAL A 184 -8.12 -1.64 -1.80
CA VAL A 184 -9.32 -0.82 -1.71
C VAL A 184 -10.49 -1.66 -1.16
N ARG A 185 -11.16 -1.14 -0.12
CA ARG A 185 -12.37 -1.72 0.49
C ARG A 185 -13.51 -0.68 0.41
N PRO A 186 -14.37 -0.75 -0.62
CA PRO A 186 -15.49 0.17 -0.77
C PRO A 186 -16.44 0.13 0.45
N THR A 187 -16.97 1.29 0.85
CA THR A 187 -18.00 1.41 1.90
C THR A 187 -19.37 0.88 1.48
N THR A 188 -19.58 0.72 0.18
CA THR A 188 -20.74 0.07 -0.43
C THR A 188 -20.24 -0.71 -1.64
N PRO A 189 -20.75 -1.94 -1.90
CA PRO A 189 -20.36 -2.68 -3.09
C PRO A 189 -20.60 -1.81 -4.35
N ALA A 190 -19.59 -1.74 -5.22
CA ALA A 190 -19.74 -1.16 -6.54
C ALA A 190 -20.72 -1.98 -7.40
#